data_AF-A0A090WAR8-F1
#
_entry.id   AF-A0A090WAR8-F1
#
_cell.length_a   1.000
_cell.length_b   1.000
_cell.length_c   1.000
_cell.angle_alpha   90.00
_cell.angle_beta   90.00
_cell.angle_gamma   90.00
#
_symmetry.space_group_name_H-M   'P 1'
#
loop_
_entity.id
_entity.type
_entity.pdbx_description
1 polymer ?
#
loop_
_entity_poly.entity_id
_entity_poly.type
_entity_poly.pdbx_seq_one_letter_code
_entity_poly.pdbx_strand_id
1 'polypeptide(L)'
;MLESKIFENSSGYAIFPNVGKGGLIIGGASGNGVVYENGSAVGMTSLKKVNIGLQAGGQAVIEVIFFETDAALAKFKEGNYEFSAQVSAVVADEGKSKNVDYDDGVLVFALPKAGFMADISVGGQKFEYDAFK
;
A
#
# COMPACT_ATOMS: atom_id res chain seq x y z
N MET A 1 -12.21 14.43 -5.27
CA MET A 1 -11.58 15.35 -6.26
C MET A 1 -10.08 15.07 -6.40
N LEU A 2 -9.29 15.06 -5.31
CA LEU A 2 -7.87 14.66 -5.36
C LEU A 2 -7.72 13.15 -5.64
N GLU A 3 -8.48 12.31 -4.93
CA GLU A 3 -8.45 10.85 -5.10
C GLU A 3 -8.80 10.43 -6.53
N SER A 4 -9.89 10.95 -7.10
CA SER A 4 -10.32 10.67 -8.48
C SER A 4 -9.22 10.96 -9.50
N LYS A 5 -8.49 12.07 -9.35
CA LYS A 5 -7.37 12.41 -10.23
C LYS A 5 -6.19 11.45 -10.09
N ILE A 6 -5.92 10.90 -8.91
CA ILE A 6 -4.83 9.95 -8.69
C ILE A 6 -5.16 8.61 -9.35
N PHE A 7 -6.40 8.12 -9.21
CA PHE A 7 -6.86 6.94 -9.92
C PHE A 7 -6.78 7.11 -11.45
N GLU A 8 -7.17 8.26 -11.97
CA GLU A 8 -7.17 8.55 -13.42
C GLU A 8 -5.77 8.72 -14.02
N ASN A 9 -4.80 9.26 -13.27
CA ASN A 9 -3.44 9.52 -13.77
C ASN A 9 -2.42 8.42 -13.43
N SER A 10 -2.87 7.32 -12.81
CA SER A 10 -2.02 6.16 -12.53
C SER A 10 -2.04 5.16 -13.70
N SER A 11 -0.89 4.56 -14.01
CA SER A 11 -0.81 3.39 -14.90
C SER A 11 -1.57 2.17 -14.34
N GLY A 12 -1.68 2.10 -13.01
CA GLY A 12 -2.46 1.10 -12.31
C GLY A 12 -2.41 1.31 -10.81
N TYR A 13 -3.17 0.50 -10.07
CA TYR A 13 -3.20 0.55 -8.62
C TYR A 13 -3.51 -0.81 -7.99
N ALA A 14 -3.03 -1.02 -6.76
CA ALA A 14 -3.32 -2.19 -5.95
C ALA A 14 -4.10 -1.77 -4.69
N ILE A 15 -5.18 -2.50 -4.38
CA ILE A 15 -6.03 -2.23 -3.21
C ILE A 15 -5.93 -3.41 -2.24
N PHE A 16 -5.51 -3.12 -1.00
CA PHE A 16 -5.49 -4.05 0.12
C PHE A 16 -6.53 -3.62 1.16
N PRO A 17 -7.75 -4.19 1.13
CA PRO A 17 -8.84 -3.76 2.00
C PRO A 17 -8.63 -4.15 3.47
N ASN A 18 -7.69 -5.07 3.75
CA ASN A 18 -7.41 -5.51 5.11
C ASN A 18 -5.93 -5.93 5.25
N VAL A 19 -5.13 -4.98 5.71
CA VAL A 19 -3.75 -5.22 6.14
C VAL A 19 -3.72 -5.31 7.65
N GLY A 20 -3.57 -6.53 8.16
CA GLY A 20 -3.44 -6.79 9.59
C GLY A 20 -2.00 -6.56 10.03
N LYS A 21 -1.81 -5.76 11.07
CA LYS A 21 -0.52 -5.51 11.73
C LYS A 21 -0.61 -5.97 13.18
N GLY A 22 0.36 -6.72 13.68
CA GLY A 22 0.34 -7.19 15.06
C GLY A 22 1.63 -7.88 15.51
N GLY A 23 1.87 -7.88 16.82
CA GLY A 23 3.09 -8.40 17.44
C GLY A 23 3.28 -7.92 18.88
N LEU A 24 4.17 -8.58 19.62
CA LEU A 24 4.58 -8.18 20.98
C LEU A 24 6.07 -7.77 21.05
N ILE A 25 6.94 -8.51 20.36
CA ILE A 25 8.40 -8.32 20.31
C ILE A 25 8.87 -8.38 18.86
N ILE A 26 8.39 -9.41 18.15
CA ILE A 26 8.45 -9.52 16.70
C ILE A 26 7.03 -9.30 16.20
N GLY A 27 6.87 -8.32 15.31
CA GLY A 27 5.59 -8.01 14.68
C GLY A 27 5.65 -8.23 13.19
N GLY A 28 4.49 -8.32 12.57
CA GLY A 28 4.39 -8.43 11.13
C GLY A 28 3.19 -7.67 10.59
N ALA A 29 3.20 -7.45 9.28
CA ALA A 29 2.04 -7.06 8.52
C ALA A 29 1.75 -8.13 7.48
N SER A 30 0.48 -8.42 7.26
CA SER A 30 0.05 -9.25 6.12
C SER A 30 -1.31 -8.81 5.61
N GLY A 31 -1.55 -9.00 4.32
CA GLY A 31 -2.80 -8.63 3.68
C GLY A 31 -2.88 -9.21 2.27
N ASN A 32 -4.10 -9.36 1.78
CA ASN A 32 -4.39 -9.72 0.40
C ASN A 32 -5.02 -8.53 -0.30
N GLY A 33 -4.78 -8.41 -1.60
CA GLY A 33 -5.25 -7.32 -2.42
C GLY A 33 -5.49 -7.73 -3.87
N VAL A 34 -5.94 -6.75 -4.65
CA VAL A 34 -6.24 -6.89 -6.07
C VAL A 34 -5.55 -5.76 -6.82
N VAL A 35 -4.95 -6.09 -7.96
CA VAL A 35 -4.32 -5.13 -8.87
C VAL A 35 -5.30 -4.77 -9.97
N TYR A 36 -5.34 -3.50 -10.33
CA TYR A 36 -6.19 -2.92 -11.35
C TYR A 36 -5.38 -2.13 -12.37
N GLU A 37 -5.78 -2.25 -13.64
CA GLU A 37 -5.28 -1.46 -14.77
C GLU A 37 -6.49 -0.89 -15.52
N ASN A 38 -6.50 0.42 -15.78
CA ASN A 38 -7.63 1.10 -16.44
C ASN A 38 -9.00 0.77 -15.81
N GLY A 39 -9.04 0.65 -14.48
CA GLY A 39 -10.25 0.30 -13.72
C GLY A 39 -10.66 -1.18 -13.75
N SER A 40 -9.97 -2.02 -14.52
CA SER A 40 -10.25 -3.47 -14.61
C SER A 40 -9.30 -4.26 -13.72
N ALA A 41 -9.83 -5.25 -13.00
CA ALA A 41 -9.02 -6.11 -12.15
C ALA A 41 -8.18 -7.07 -13.01
N VAL A 42 -6.87 -7.12 -12.78
CA VAL A 42 -5.90 -7.87 -13.61
C VAL A 42 -5.15 -8.97 -12.85
N GLY A 43 -5.22 -9.00 -11.51
CA GLY A 43 -4.66 -10.09 -10.73
C GLY A 43 -4.79 -9.91 -9.23
N MET A 44 -4.43 -10.96 -8.50
CA MET A 44 -4.31 -10.95 -7.04
C MET A 44 -2.91 -10.48 -6.64
N THR A 45 -2.81 -9.91 -5.45
CA THR A 45 -1.52 -9.63 -4.82
C THR A 45 -1.58 -9.91 -3.32
N SER A 46 -0.46 -10.28 -2.73
CA SER A 46 -0.33 -10.40 -1.28
C SER A 46 0.84 -9.55 -0.78
N LEU A 47 0.73 -9.06 0.46
CA LEU A 47 1.79 -8.32 1.11
C LEU A 47 2.21 -9.01 2.40
N LYS A 48 3.52 -8.99 2.69
CA LYS A 48 4.11 -9.48 3.94
C LYS A 48 5.22 -8.53 4.41
N LYS A 49 5.26 -8.21 5.71
CA LYS A 49 6.32 -7.44 6.35
C LYS A 49 6.69 -8.09 7.67
N VAL A 50 7.98 -8.14 7.98
CA VAL A 50 8.50 -8.59 9.28
C VAL A 50 9.22 -7.41 9.93
N ASN A 51 8.83 -7.06 11.15
CA ASN A 51 9.42 -5.98 11.92
C ASN A 51 9.87 -6.47 13.29
N ILE A 52 11.01 -5.96 13.76
CA ILE A 52 11.41 -6.09 15.16
C ILE A 52 10.94 -4.82 15.88
N GLY A 53 10.16 -4.94 16.96
CA GLY A 53 9.76 -3.79 17.80
C GLY A 53 8.33 -3.26 17.63
N LEU A 54 7.37 -4.07 17.20
CA LEU A 54 5.97 -3.63 17.19
C LEU A 54 5.38 -3.63 18.61
N GLN A 55 4.80 -2.50 19.03
CA GLN A 55 4.10 -2.36 20.31
C GLN A 55 2.90 -3.32 20.39
N ALA A 56 2.61 -3.80 21.60
CA ALA A 56 1.50 -4.71 21.85
C ALA A 56 0.18 -4.16 21.30
N GLY A 57 -0.37 -4.82 20.29
CA GLY A 57 -1.66 -4.44 19.70
C GLY A 57 -1.90 -5.07 18.32
N GLY A 58 -3.17 -5.26 17.97
CA GLY A 58 -3.60 -5.61 16.62
C GLY A 58 -4.20 -4.37 15.95
N GLN A 59 -3.73 -4.03 14.76
CA GLN A 59 -4.22 -2.91 13.95
C GLN A 59 -4.63 -3.43 12.58
N ALA A 60 -5.62 -2.78 11.97
CA ALA A 60 -6.01 -3.04 10.60
C ALA A 60 -6.04 -1.73 9.81
N VAL A 61 -5.46 -1.78 8.62
CA VAL A 61 -5.35 -0.63 7.70
C VAL A 61 -5.90 -1.04 6.34
N ILE A 62 -6.52 -0.10 5.64
CA ILE A 62 -6.74 -0.18 4.20
C ILE A 62 -5.53 0.48 3.53
N GLU A 63 -4.86 -0.25 2.65
CA GLU A 63 -3.69 0.25 1.92
C GLU A 63 -4.00 0.29 0.43
N VAL A 64 -3.68 1.40 -0.24
CA VAL A 64 -3.82 1.57 -1.68
C VAL A 64 -2.49 2.05 -2.25
N ILE A 65 -2.00 1.36 -3.27
CA ILE A 65 -0.74 1.66 -3.93
C ILE A 65 -1.07 2.13 -5.34
N PHE A 66 -0.60 3.31 -5.72
CA PHE A 66 -0.70 3.86 -7.05
C PHE A 66 0.65 3.83 -7.74
N PHE A 67 0.65 3.44 -9.01
CA PHE A 67 1.83 3.41 -9.87
C PHE A 67 1.70 4.52 -10.92
N GLU A 68 2.61 5.49 -10.89
CA GLU A 68 2.61 6.64 -11.81
C GLU A 68 2.99 6.22 -13.24
N THR A 69 3.83 5.19 -13.37
CA THR A 69 4.36 4.74 -14.66
C THR A 69 4.16 3.26 -14.91
N ASP A 70 4.08 2.88 -16.19
CA ASP A 70 3.98 1.49 -16.62
C ASP A 70 5.19 0.67 -16.15
N ALA A 71 6.36 1.30 -16.06
CA ALA A 71 7.57 0.68 -15.55
C ALA A 71 7.45 0.32 -14.06
N ALA A 72 6.91 1.22 -13.23
CA ALA A 72 6.67 0.95 -11.81
C ALA A 72 5.65 -0.17 -11.62
N LEU A 73 4.56 -0.16 -12.40
CA LEU A 73 3.55 -1.21 -12.38
C LEU A 73 4.12 -2.56 -12.84
N ALA A 74 4.88 -2.59 -13.94
CA ALA A 74 5.50 -3.81 -14.45
C ALA A 74 6.45 -4.43 -13.43
N LYS A 75 7.31 -3.60 -12.81
CA LYS A 75 8.24 -4.02 -11.75
C LYS A 75 7.50 -4.59 -10.54
N PHE A 76 6.36 -4.03 -10.16
CA PHE A 76 5.51 -4.62 -9.12
C PHE A 76 4.97 -6.00 -9.51
N LYS A 77 4.51 -6.15 -10.76
CA LYS A 77 3.95 -7.40 -11.31
C LYS A 77 4.99 -8.51 -11.54
N GLU A 78 6.28 -8.20 -11.58
CA GLU A 78 7.35 -9.22 -11.65
C GLU A 78 7.41 -10.12 -10.40
N GLY A 79 6.80 -9.68 -9.28
CA GLY A 79 6.80 -10.40 -8.01
C GLY A 79 8.13 -10.26 -7.26
N ASN A 80 8.07 -10.26 -5.92
CA ASN A 80 9.19 -9.92 -5.01
C ASN A 80 9.57 -8.43 -5.00
N TYR A 81 8.60 -7.55 -5.26
CA TYR A 81 8.80 -6.13 -5.09
C TYR A 81 8.95 -5.78 -3.61
N GLU A 82 9.89 -4.89 -3.27
CA GLU A 82 10.06 -4.32 -1.94
C GLU A 82 10.07 -2.79 -2.03
N PHE A 83 9.18 -2.11 -1.30
CA PHE A 83 9.20 -0.65 -1.25
C PHE A 83 10.43 -0.16 -0.47
N SER A 84 11.16 0.78 -1.06
CA SER A 84 12.18 1.57 -0.38
C SER A 84 11.58 2.31 0.82
N ALA A 85 12.42 2.54 1.82
CA ALA A 85 12.05 2.91 3.18
C ALA A 85 11.38 4.29 3.38
N GLN A 86 11.00 5.01 2.32
CA GLN A 86 10.58 6.42 2.40
C GLN A 86 9.18 6.73 1.89
N VAL A 87 8.44 5.75 1.37
CA VAL A 87 7.04 5.98 1.02
C VAL A 87 6.27 6.30 2.29
N SER A 88 5.93 7.57 2.46
CA SER A 88 5.16 8.06 3.60
C SER A 88 3.70 8.01 3.23
N ALA A 89 2.91 7.27 4.00
CA ALA A 89 1.48 7.19 3.75
C ALA A 89 0.84 8.58 3.89
N VAL A 90 0.13 9.03 2.86
CA VAL A 90 -0.77 10.18 3.00
C VAL A 90 -1.95 9.71 3.83
N VAL A 91 -1.93 10.06 5.12
CA VAL A 91 -3.11 9.91 5.98
C VAL A 91 -4.18 10.82 5.41
N ALA A 92 -5.31 10.22 5.02
CA ALA A 92 -6.51 10.93 4.55
C ALA A 92 -7.16 11.69 5.72
N ASP A 93 -6.47 12.69 6.25
CA ASP A 93 -7.03 13.68 7.17
C ASP A 93 -7.77 14.71 6.29
N GLU A 94 -9.09 14.80 6.46
CA GLU A 94 -9.94 15.80 5.81
C GLU A 94 -9.47 17.22 6.22
N GLY A 95 -8.57 17.82 5.44
CA GLY A 95 -8.21 19.24 5.60
C GLY A 95 -6.72 19.59 5.61
N LYS A 96 -5.80 18.62 5.50
CA LYS A 96 -4.37 18.93 5.32
C LYS A 96 -3.91 18.53 3.93
N SER A 97 -3.70 19.51 3.05
CA SER A 97 -2.93 19.35 1.82
C SER A 97 -1.52 18.90 2.19
N LYS A 98 -1.28 17.59 2.23
CA LYS A 98 0.06 17.05 2.12
C LYS A 98 0.42 17.05 0.64
N ASN A 99 1.60 17.55 0.30
CA ASN A 99 2.19 17.31 -1.02
C ASN A 99 2.17 15.80 -1.26
N VAL A 100 1.50 15.40 -2.33
CA VAL A 100 1.41 14.01 -2.76
C VAL A 100 2.57 13.83 -3.74
N ASP A 101 3.73 13.45 -3.22
CA ASP A 101 4.91 13.19 -4.04
C ASP A 101 5.05 11.68 -4.22
N TYR A 102 5.19 11.24 -5.47
CA TYR A 102 5.54 9.86 -5.80
C TYR A 102 7.02 9.63 -5.47
N ASP A 103 7.33 8.52 -4.81
CA ASP A 103 8.71 8.04 -4.59
C ASP A 103 8.97 6.89 -5.56
N ASP A 104 9.95 7.04 -6.46
CA ASP A 104 10.24 6.07 -7.54
C ASP A 104 9.01 5.70 -8.40
N GLY A 105 8.11 6.67 -8.63
CA GLY A 105 6.86 6.47 -9.38
C GLY A 105 5.79 5.68 -8.62
N VAL A 106 5.92 5.57 -7.28
CA VAL A 106 4.95 4.90 -6.40
C VAL A 106 4.40 5.87 -5.36
N LEU A 107 3.09 5.81 -5.15
CA LEU A 107 2.39 6.53 -4.09
C LEU A 107 1.55 5.55 -3.26
N VAL A 108 1.67 5.60 -1.93
CA VAL A 108 0.91 4.73 -1.03
C VAL A 108 -0.01 5.54 -0.12
N PHE A 109 -1.29 5.18 -0.12
CA PHE A 109 -2.26 5.63 0.86
C PHE A 109 -2.49 4.55 1.90
N ALA A 110 -2.55 4.94 3.16
CA ALA A 110 -2.85 4.04 4.25
C ALA A 110 -3.90 4.67 5.16
N LEU A 111 -5.07 4.03 5.25
CA LEU A 111 -6.20 4.48 6.03
C LEU A 111 -6.40 3.54 7.23
N PRO A 112 -6.17 4.00 8.47
CA PRO A 112 -6.53 3.23 9.66
C PRO A 112 -8.02 2.93 9.69
N LYS A 113 -8.40 1.69 10.04
CA LYS A 113 -9.79 1.38 10.38
C LYS A 113 -10.12 2.01 11.75
N ALA A 114 -11.30 2.60 11.86
CA ALA A 114 -11.70 3.52 12.94
C ALA A 114 -11.20 3.18 14.35
N GLY A 115 -10.76 4.21 15.09
CA GLY A 115 -10.36 4.13 16.51
C GLY A 115 -8.85 4.09 16.77
N PHE A 116 -8.00 4.18 15.74
CA PHE A 116 -6.55 4.05 15.89
C PHE A 116 -5.77 5.12 15.10
N MET A 117 -5.01 5.97 15.79
CA MET A 117 -3.99 6.85 15.20
C MET A 117 -2.64 6.12 15.25
N ALA A 118 -2.34 5.31 14.23
CA ALA A 118 -1.05 4.65 14.10
C ALA A 118 -0.12 5.50 13.23
N ASP A 119 1.13 5.61 13.64
CA ASP A 119 2.21 5.86 12.68
C ASP A 119 2.29 4.65 11.73
N ILE A 120 1.97 4.85 10.45
CA ILE A 120 1.95 3.77 9.45
C ILE A 120 3.24 3.83 8.62
N SER A 121 4.15 2.89 8.90
CA SER A 121 5.28 2.63 8.02
C SER A 121 4.95 1.51 7.02
N VAL A 122 5.19 1.78 5.72
CA VAL A 122 4.99 0.84 4.61
C VAL A 122 6.29 0.30 4.01
N GLY A 123 7.44 0.94 4.26
CA GLY A 123 8.74 0.44 3.80
C GLY A 123 9.08 -0.97 4.31
N GLY A 124 9.78 -1.79 3.51
CA GLY A 124 10.14 -3.17 3.85
C GLY A 124 9.00 -4.20 3.75
N GLN A 125 7.86 -3.80 3.16
CA GLN A 125 6.84 -4.75 2.71
C GLN A 125 7.32 -5.45 1.44
N LYS A 126 7.12 -6.77 1.40
CA LYS A 126 7.31 -7.59 0.20
C LYS A 126 5.96 -7.92 -0.41
N PHE A 127 5.92 -7.87 -1.75
CA PHE A 127 4.71 -8.13 -2.52
C PHE A 127 4.89 -9.30 -3.47
N GLU A 128 3.85 -10.13 -3.53
CA GLU A 128 3.68 -11.20 -4.51
C GLU A 128 2.49 -10.83 -5.41
N TYR A 129 2.57 -11.18 -6.69
CA TYR A 129 1.52 -10.91 -7.68
C TYR A 129 1.21 -12.17 -8.49
N ASP A 130 -0.09 -12.42 -8.70
CA ASP A 130 -0.62 -13.51 -9.50
C ASP A 130 -1.65 -12.97 -10.49
N ALA A 131 -1.34 -13.05 -11.80
CA ALA A 131 -2.25 -12.58 -12.84
C ALA A 131 -3.54 -13.43 -12.93
N PHE A 132 -4.66 -12.79 -13.23
CA PHE A 132 -5.86 -13.51 -13.65
C PHE A 132 -5.64 -14.15 -15.02
N LYS A 133 -6.20 -15.36 -15.20
CA LYS A 133 -6.12 -16.12 -16.45
C LYS A 133 -7.32 -15.85 -17.34
#